data_AF-A0A376FCR4-F1
#
_entry.id   AF-A0A376FCR4-F1
#
_cell.length_a   1.000
_cell.length_b   1.000
_cell.length_c   1.000
_cell.angle_alpha   90.00
_cell.angle_beta   90.00
_cell.angle_gamma   90.00
#
_symmetry.space_group_name_H-M   'P 1'
#
loop_
_entity.id
_entity.type
_entity.pdbx_description
1 polymer ?
#
loop_
_entity_poly.entity_id
_entity_poly.type
_entity_poly.pdbx_seq_one_letter_code
_entity_poly.pdbx_strand_id
1 'polypeptide(L)'
;MSRAAQRCDALHLFVVREDASFFPFSARLEMVRAGVAHLPNVVVHEGSQYIISRATFPAYFLKETGKVQQAWSEIDVLIFRDFIAPALGITHRFIGSEPFCDITRQYNQTLHDLLASHIEVVEMPRIKATGNAISASEVRRLLKTQQFSRIREIVPDSTFAHLETHYRASAEVA
;
A
#
# COMPACT_ATOMS: atom_id res chain seq x y z
N MET A 1 9.47 -1.60 -3.07
CA MET A 1 9.79 -0.19 -3.36
C MET A 1 11.12 -0.07 -4.09
N SER A 2 12.24 -0.58 -3.56
CA SER A 2 13.57 -0.45 -4.20
C SER A 2 13.62 -0.96 -5.66
N ARG A 3 12.98 -2.08 -5.98
CA ARG A 3 12.89 -2.59 -7.37
C ARG A 3 12.13 -1.67 -8.33
N ALA A 4 11.09 -0.97 -7.85
CA ALA A 4 10.35 0.00 -8.67
C ALA A 4 11.16 1.29 -8.83
N ALA A 5 11.80 1.75 -7.74
CA ALA A 5 12.65 2.93 -7.75
C ALA A 5 13.86 2.78 -8.69
N GLN A 6 14.43 1.58 -8.84
CA GLN A 6 15.51 1.30 -9.80
C GLN A 6 15.08 1.37 -11.28
N ARG A 7 13.79 1.37 -11.56
CA ARG A 7 13.23 1.34 -12.93
C ARG A 7 12.62 2.68 -13.35
N CYS A 8 12.75 3.73 -12.54
CA CYS A 8 12.12 5.03 -12.78
C CYS A 8 13.06 6.17 -12.41
N ASP A 9 12.92 7.30 -13.10
CA ASP A 9 13.63 8.54 -12.74
C ASP A 9 13.12 9.11 -11.41
N ALA A 10 11.81 9.04 -11.17
CA ALA A 10 11.16 9.39 -9.92
C ALA A 10 10.03 8.39 -9.60
N LEU A 11 9.92 7.97 -8.34
CA LEU A 11 8.86 7.09 -7.85
C LEU A 11 7.94 7.85 -6.89
N HIS A 12 6.69 8.07 -7.32
CA HIS A 12 5.65 8.68 -6.49
C HIS A 12 4.96 7.62 -5.64
N LEU A 13 5.03 7.77 -4.32
CA LEU A 13 4.42 6.86 -3.37
C LEU A 13 3.29 7.56 -2.61
N PHE A 14 2.04 7.16 -2.87
CA PHE A 14 0.87 7.72 -2.19
C PHE A 14 0.48 6.87 -0.98
N VAL A 15 0.52 7.46 0.22
CA VAL A 15 0.11 6.80 1.46
C VAL A 15 -1.38 7.05 1.68
N VAL A 16 -2.21 6.02 1.53
CA VAL A 16 -3.68 6.13 1.70
C VAL A 16 -4.03 6.77 3.04
N ARG A 17 -4.83 7.86 3.03
CA ARG A 17 -5.11 8.64 4.23
C ARG A 17 -6.15 8.03 5.16
N GLU A 18 -7.04 7.20 4.62
CA GLU A 18 -8.16 6.61 5.36
C GLU A 18 -7.70 5.88 6.64
N ASP A 19 -8.29 6.25 7.77
CA ASP A 19 -7.92 5.74 9.08
C ASP A 19 -8.81 4.57 9.52
N ALA A 20 -9.06 3.65 8.59
CA ALA A 20 -9.81 2.42 8.83
C ALA A 20 -8.89 1.25 9.24
N SER A 21 -7.64 1.55 9.64
CA SER A 21 -6.57 0.57 9.80
C SER A 21 -6.16 0.43 11.27
N PHE A 22 -5.42 -0.63 11.60
CA PHE A 22 -4.84 -0.84 12.93
C PHE A 22 -3.82 0.23 13.31
N PHE A 23 -3.16 0.83 12.32
CA PHE A 23 -2.19 1.90 12.52
C PHE A 23 -2.80 3.24 12.10
N PRO A 24 -2.66 4.30 12.93
CA PRO A 24 -3.10 5.63 12.54
C PRO A 24 -2.36 6.10 11.28
N PHE A 25 -2.98 6.99 10.51
CA PHE A 25 -2.37 7.51 9.28
C PHE A 25 -0.97 8.09 9.50
N SER A 26 -0.78 8.87 10.57
CA SER A 26 0.53 9.46 10.92
C SER A 26 1.61 8.41 11.10
N ALA A 27 1.34 7.34 11.86
CA ALA A 27 2.28 6.24 12.06
C ALA A 27 2.61 5.54 10.74
N ARG A 28 1.61 5.31 9.87
CA ARG A 28 1.84 4.71 8.54
C ARG A 28 2.71 5.60 7.67
N LEU A 29 2.47 6.91 7.67
CA LEU A 29 3.26 7.88 6.92
C LEU A 29 4.72 7.91 7.41
N GLU A 30 4.94 7.91 8.72
CA GLU A 30 6.27 7.86 9.33
C GLU A 30 7.01 6.57 8.97
N MET A 31 6.36 5.40 9.15
CA MET A 31 6.94 4.10 8.78
C MET A 31 7.33 4.05 7.30
N VAL A 32 6.48 4.59 6.42
CA VAL A 32 6.75 4.64 4.98
C VAL A 32 7.94 5.56 4.68
N ARG A 33 7.95 6.79 5.21
CA ARG A 33 9.05 7.75 5.03
C ARG A 33 10.38 7.16 5.50
N ALA A 34 10.40 6.56 6.68
CA ALA A 34 11.60 5.89 7.20
C ALA A 34 12.03 4.71 6.31
N GLY A 35 11.08 3.91 5.82
CA GLY A 35 11.34 2.76 4.94
C GLY A 35 11.90 3.12 3.56
N VAL A 36 11.71 4.34 3.08
CA VAL A 36 12.21 4.78 1.76
C VAL A 36 13.27 5.88 1.85
N ALA A 37 13.69 6.30 3.05
CA ALA A 37 14.63 7.40 3.24
C ALA A 37 15.99 7.19 2.53
N HIS A 38 16.39 5.94 2.29
CA HIS A 38 17.60 5.57 1.56
C HIS A 38 17.45 5.61 0.02
N LEU A 39 16.24 5.86 -0.50
CA LEU A 39 15.94 5.91 -1.93
C LEU A 39 15.79 7.37 -2.37
N PRO A 40 16.79 7.96 -3.03
CA PRO A 40 16.83 9.41 -3.29
C PRO A 40 15.78 9.89 -4.30
N ASN A 41 15.26 8.97 -5.12
CA ASN A 41 14.28 9.27 -6.17
C ASN A 41 12.83 8.94 -5.77
N VAL A 42 12.56 8.71 -4.47
CA VAL A 42 11.21 8.43 -3.99
C VAL A 42 10.58 9.68 -3.37
N VAL A 43 9.40 10.07 -3.85
CA VAL A 43 8.61 11.15 -3.28
C VAL A 43 7.39 10.56 -2.57
N VAL A 44 7.29 10.78 -1.26
CA VAL A 44 6.17 10.29 -0.45
C VAL A 44 5.09 11.37 -0.35
N HIS A 45 3.91 11.04 -0.87
CA HIS A 45 2.72 11.88 -0.84
C HIS A 45 1.74 11.38 0.21
N GLU A 46 1.11 12.32 0.90
CA GLU A 46 -0.09 12.02 1.68
C GLU A 46 -1.24 11.77 0.71
N GLY A 47 -1.99 10.69 0.92
CA GLY A 47 -3.18 10.39 0.12
C GLY A 47 -4.23 11.49 0.29
N SER A 48 -4.90 11.84 -0.81
CA SER A 48 -6.02 12.77 -0.79
C SER A 48 -7.35 12.02 -0.73
N GLN A 49 -8.46 12.76 -0.71
CA GLN A 49 -9.80 12.19 -0.90
C GLN A 49 -10.02 11.68 -2.33
N TYR A 50 -9.04 11.77 -3.22
CA TYR A 50 -9.16 11.40 -4.63
C TYR A 50 -8.25 10.23 -5.04
N ILE A 51 -7.59 9.57 -4.07
CA ILE A 51 -6.74 8.40 -4.30
C ILE A 51 -7.12 7.33 -3.28
N ILE A 52 -7.82 6.28 -3.73
CA ILE A 52 -8.22 5.11 -2.94
C ILE A 52 -8.82 5.57 -1.60
N SER A 53 -9.86 6.40 -1.68
CA SER A 53 -10.54 7.00 -0.52
C SER A 53 -11.96 6.46 -0.39
N ARG A 54 -12.64 6.77 0.72
CA ARG A 54 -14.08 6.48 0.84
C ARG A 54 -14.94 7.30 -0.13
N ALA A 55 -14.45 8.44 -0.62
CA ALA A 55 -15.20 9.31 -1.53
C ALA A 55 -15.19 8.79 -2.98
N THR A 56 -14.07 8.20 -3.40
CA THR A 56 -13.90 7.68 -4.78
C THR A 56 -13.97 6.16 -4.86
N PHE A 57 -13.71 5.47 -3.75
CA PHE A 57 -13.70 4.01 -3.69
C PHE A 57 -14.24 3.44 -2.36
N PRO A 58 -15.49 3.76 -1.95
CA PRO A 58 -16.08 3.32 -0.68
C PRO A 58 -16.12 1.79 -0.54
N ALA A 59 -16.39 1.07 -1.63
CA ALA A 59 -16.49 -0.39 -1.62
C ALA A 59 -15.17 -1.09 -1.22
N TYR A 60 -14.01 -0.47 -1.45
CA TYR A 60 -12.71 -1.01 -1.03
C TYR A 60 -12.61 -1.14 0.50
N PHE A 61 -13.21 -0.19 1.23
CA PHE A 61 -13.19 -0.15 2.68
C PHE A 61 -14.36 -0.92 3.31
N LEU A 62 -15.50 -0.96 2.64
CA LEU A 62 -16.72 -1.63 3.14
C LEU A 62 -16.76 -3.13 2.83
N LYS A 63 -15.89 -3.63 1.92
CA LYS A 63 -15.87 -5.02 1.46
C LYS A 63 -17.22 -5.51 0.91
N GLU A 64 -18.02 -4.62 0.35
CA GLU A 64 -19.28 -4.93 -0.31
C GLU A 64 -19.04 -5.42 -1.75
N THR A 65 -19.82 -6.40 -2.21
CA THR A 65 -19.68 -7.03 -3.53
C THR A 65 -20.82 -6.65 -4.46
N GLY A 66 -20.52 -6.27 -5.71
CA GLY A 66 -21.55 -6.06 -6.76
C GLY A 66 -21.18 -5.02 -7.82
N LYS A 67 -22.11 -4.70 -8.73
CA LYS A 67 -21.91 -3.74 -9.85
C LYS A 67 -21.47 -2.34 -9.39
N VAL A 68 -21.90 -1.93 -8.20
CA VAL A 68 -21.53 -0.65 -7.58
C VAL A 68 -20.02 -0.58 -7.33
N GLN A 69 -19.38 -1.69 -6.92
CA GLN A 69 -17.94 -1.76 -6.66
C GLN A 69 -17.08 -1.54 -7.90
N GLN A 70 -17.52 -2.05 -9.05
CA GLN A 70 -16.82 -1.86 -10.32
C GLN A 70 -16.81 -0.38 -10.71
N ALA A 71 -17.97 0.28 -10.69
CA ALA A 71 -18.07 1.70 -11.03
C ALA A 71 -17.16 2.59 -10.14
N TRP A 72 -17.07 2.28 -8.85
CA TRP A 72 -16.16 3.00 -7.95
C TRP A 72 -14.68 2.77 -8.26
N SER A 73 -14.31 1.53 -8.59
CA SER A 73 -12.94 1.21 -9.03
C SER A 73 -12.58 1.99 -10.29
N GLU A 74 -13.51 2.06 -11.25
CA GLU A 74 -13.33 2.81 -12.49
C GLU A 74 -13.16 4.31 -12.22
N ILE A 75 -13.99 4.93 -11.37
CA ILE A 75 -13.87 6.35 -11.00
C ILE A 75 -12.48 6.66 -10.45
N ASP A 76 -11.98 5.87 -9.51
CA ASP A 76 -10.65 6.06 -8.93
C ASP A 76 -9.54 5.96 -10.00
N VAL A 77 -9.63 4.97 -10.89
CA VAL A 77 -8.66 4.76 -11.96
C VAL A 77 -8.70 5.89 -13.00
N LEU A 78 -9.89 6.38 -13.35
CA LEU A 78 -10.08 7.51 -14.27
C LEU A 78 -9.52 8.80 -13.68
N ILE A 79 -9.78 9.08 -12.39
CA ILE A 79 -9.19 10.25 -11.71
C ILE A 79 -7.67 10.18 -11.76
N PHE A 80 -7.10 9.00 -11.49
CA PHE A 80 -5.66 8.81 -11.60
C PHE A 80 -5.14 9.04 -13.02
N ARG A 81 -5.78 8.43 -14.02
CA ARG A 81 -5.39 8.50 -15.43
C ARG A 81 -5.45 9.92 -15.98
N ASP A 82 -6.53 10.63 -15.71
CA ASP A 82 -6.86 11.88 -16.40
C ASP A 82 -6.30 13.11 -15.68
N PHE A 83 -6.03 13.02 -14.37
CA PHE A 83 -5.61 14.19 -13.58
C PHE A 83 -4.27 13.98 -12.86
N ILE A 84 -4.08 12.87 -12.15
CA ILE A 84 -2.91 12.68 -11.28
C ILE A 84 -1.68 12.33 -12.10
N ALA A 85 -1.80 11.34 -12.97
CA ALA A 85 -0.68 10.86 -13.77
C ALA A 85 -0.13 11.94 -14.72
N PRO A 86 -0.95 12.70 -15.47
CA PRO A 86 -0.44 13.77 -16.33
C PRO A 86 0.21 14.90 -15.55
N ALA A 87 -0.36 15.31 -14.41
CA ALA A 87 0.19 16.38 -13.58
C ALA A 87 1.57 16.05 -12.98
N LEU A 88 1.87 14.76 -12.80
CA LEU A 88 3.12 14.26 -12.24
C LEU A 88 4.04 13.60 -13.28
N GLY A 89 3.63 13.57 -14.55
CA GLY A 89 4.38 12.89 -15.61
C GLY A 89 4.52 11.38 -15.41
N ILE A 90 3.55 10.73 -14.75
CA ILE A 90 3.60 9.29 -14.45
C ILE A 90 3.29 8.50 -15.72
N THR A 91 4.26 7.69 -16.14
CA THR A 91 4.17 6.80 -17.31
C THR A 91 3.98 5.33 -16.93
N HIS A 92 4.29 4.96 -15.68
CA HIS A 92 4.19 3.59 -15.17
C HIS A 92 3.44 3.55 -13.84
N ARG A 93 2.57 2.55 -13.66
CA ARG A 93 1.90 2.26 -12.40
C ARG A 93 2.26 0.86 -11.91
N PHE A 94 3.03 0.80 -10.82
CA PHE A 94 3.39 -0.46 -10.19
C PHE A 94 2.26 -0.94 -9.26
N ILE A 95 1.88 -2.20 -9.41
CA ILE A 95 0.90 -2.86 -8.53
C ILE A 95 1.49 -4.15 -7.98
N GLY A 96 1.01 -4.57 -6.81
CA GLY A 96 1.37 -5.88 -6.25
C GLY A 96 0.38 -6.95 -6.69
N SER A 97 0.89 -8.15 -6.97
CA SER A 97 0.03 -9.30 -7.26
C SER A 97 -0.84 -9.69 -6.05
N GLU A 98 -2.15 -9.85 -6.25
CA GLU A 98 -3.09 -10.20 -5.18
C GLU A 98 -4.03 -11.36 -5.58
N PRO A 99 -3.66 -12.61 -5.28
CA PRO A 99 -4.50 -13.76 -5.59
C PRO A 99 -5.56 -14.04 -4.53
N PHE A 100 -5.53 -13.42 -3.33
CA PHE A 100 -6.37 -13.84 -2.20
C PHE A 100 -7.54 -12.89 -1.90
N CYS A 101 -7.57 -11.71 -2.49
CA CYS A 101 -8.62 -10.71 -2.28
C CYS A 101 -9.31 -10.38 -3.59
N ASP A 102 -10.54 -10.82 -3.78
CA ASP A 102 -11.29 -10.63 -5.03
C ASP A 102 -11.51 -9.15 -5.35
N ILE A 103 -11.70 -8.31 -4.33
CA ILE A 103 -11.85 -6.86 -4.47
C ILE A 103 -10.57 -6.23 -5.06
N THR A 104 -9.42 -6.59 -4.50
CA THR A 104 -8.14 -6.07 -4.97
C THR A 104 -7.79 -6.63 -6.34
N ARG A 105 -8.13 -7.90 -6.61
CA ARG A 105 -7.95 -8.52 -7.93
C ARG A 105 -8.78 -7.80 -8.99
N GLN A 106 -10.04 -7.52 -8.71
CA GLN A 106 -10.91 -6.76 -9.61
C GLN A 106 -10.37 -5.35 -9.85
N TYR A 107 -9.89 -4.67 -8.81
CA TYR A 107 -9.26 -3.35 -8.96
C TYR A 107 -7.99 -3.41 -9.81
N ASN A 108 -7.13 -4.42 -9.64
CA ASN A 108 -5.96 -4.63 -10.49
C ASN A 108 -6.36 -4.85 -11.96
N GLN A 109 -7.43 -5.62 -12.22
CA GLN A 109 -7.96 -5.79 -13.57
C GLN A 109 -8.43 -4.46 -14.16
N THR A 110 -9.20 -3.67 -13.40
CA THR A 110 -9.66 -2.34 -13.83
C THR A 110 -8.48 -1.40 -14.14
N LEU A 111 -7.38 -1.48 -13.39
CA LEU A 111 -6.15 -0.75 -13.70
C LEU A 111 -5.58 -1.17 -15.06
N HIS A 112 -5.45 -2.47 -15.33
CA HIS A 112 -4.99 -2.95 -16.63
C HIS A 112 -5.89 -2.45 -17.76
N ASP A 113 -7.21 -2.58 -17.61
CA ASP A 113 -8.17 -2.28 -18.67
C ASP A 113 -8.21 -0.77 -19.01
N LEU A 114 -8.20 0.09 -17.99
CA LEU A 114 -8.40 1.53 -18.19
C LEU A 114 -7.11 2.33 -18.38
N LEU A 115 -5.96 1.78 -17.96
CA LEU A 115 -4.67 2.48 -18.07
C LEU A 115 -3.83 2.05 -19.27
N ALA A 116 -4.03 0.84 -19.83
CA ALA A 116 -3.11 0.26 -20.82
C ALA A 116 -2.77 1.14 -22.04
N SER A 117 -3.65 2.07 -22.43
CA SER A 117 -3.42 2.99 -23.55
C SER A 117 -2.63 4.27 -23.19
N HIS A 118 -2.43 4.56 -21.90
CA HIS A 118 -1.83 5.81 -21.42
C HIS A 118 -0.67 5.59 -20.44
N ILE A 119 -0.70 4.51 -19.64
CA ILE A 119 0.22 4.23 -18.55
C ILE A 119 0.51 2.73 -18.54
N GLU A 120 1.79 2.35 -18.49
CA GLU A 120 2.17 0.94 -18.36
C GLU A 120 1.87 0.44 -16.94
N VAL A 121 1.00 -0.56 -16.82
CA VAL A 121 0.70 -1.20 -15.54
C VAL A 121 1.67 -2.36 -15.31
N VAL A 122 2.53 -2.23 -14.31
CA VAL A 122 3.59 -3.19 -13.99
C VAL A 122 3.21 -3.97 -12.74
N GLU A 123 2.79 -5.22 -12.92
CA GLU A 123 2.49 -6.11 -11.79
C GLU A 123 3.77 -6.74 -11.23
N MET A 124 3.97 -6.55 -9.92
CA MET A 124 5.13 -7.02 -9.18
C MET A 124 4.73 -8.22 -8.30
N PRO A 125 5.47 -9.34 -8.38
CA PRO A 125 5.23 -10.48 -7.51
C PRO A 125 5.36 -10.11 -6.04
N ARG A 126 4.46 -10.64 -5.19
CA ARG A 126 4.56 -10.50 -3.74
C ARG A 126 5.90 -11.03 -3.22
N ILE A 127 6.51 -10.25 -2.32
CA ILE A 127 7.69 -10.69 -1.57
C ILE A 127 7.26 -11.77 -0.59
N LYS A 128 7.98 -12.90 -0.61
CA LYS A 128 7.82 -13.99 0.35
C LYS A 128 8.96 -13.90 1.38
N ALA A 129 8.63 -14.02 2.65
CA ALA A 129 9.59 -14.29 3.71
C ALA A 129 9.28 -15.68 4.28
N THR A 130 10.33 -16.47 4.53
CA THR A 130 10.21 -17.79 5.17
C THR A 130 9.16 -18.74 4.55
N GLY A 131 8.98 -18.66 3.23
CA GLY A 131 8.04 -19.52 2.46
C GLY A 131 6.60 -19.00 2.38
N ASN A 132 6.20 -18.05 3.23
CA ASN A 132 4.86 -17.47 3.24
C ASN A 132 4.85 -16.04 2.66
N ALA A 133 3.71 -15.64 2.08
CA ALA A 133 3.53 -14.28 1.60
C ALA A 133 3.47 -13.31 2.80
N ILE A 134 4.29 -12.26 2.78
CA ILE A 134 4.24 -11.20 3.81
C ILE A 134 2.91 -10.47 3.65
N SER A 135 2.11 -10.41 4.72
CA SER A 135 0.85 -9.67 4.74
C SER A 135 0.70 -8.79 5.97
N ALA A 136 0.05 -7.64 5.80
CA ALA A 136 -0.22 -6.74 6.92
C ALA A 136 -1.12 -7.39 7.99
N SER A 137 -1.98 -8.33 7.61
CA SER A 137 -2.80 -9.10 8.56
C SER A 137 -1.96 -9.99 9.46
N GLU A 138 -0.93 -10.63 8.92
CA GLU A 138 -0.03 -11.47 9.71
C GLU A 138 0.82 -10.65 10.67
N VAL A 139 1.37 -9.51 10.22
CA VAL A 139 2.09 -8.58 11.10
C VAL A 139 1.22 -8.15 12.28
N ARG A 140 -0.04 -7.77 12.03
CA ARG A 140 -1.00 -7.42 13.10
C ARG A 140 -1.28 -8.57 14.05
N ARG A 141 -1.42 -9.80 13.54
CA ARG A 141 -1.62 -11.00 14.37
C ARG A 141 -0.44 -11.21 15.30
N LEU A 142 0.79 -11.15 14.78
CA LEU A 142 2.01 -11.30 15.56
C LEU A 142 2.17 -10.20 16.61
N LEU A 143 1.84 -8.94 16.27
CA LEU A 143 1.85 -7.81 17.21
C LEU A 143 0.92 -8.04 18.39
N LYS A 144 -0.31 -8.49 18.14
CA LYS A 144 -1.28 -8.82 19.20
C LYS A 144 -0.76 -9.91 20.14
N THR A 145 0.03 -10.85 19.62
CA THR A 145 0.65 -11.92 20.40
C THR A 145 2.08 -11.60 20.88
N GLN A 146 2.55 -10.35 20.73
CA GLN A 146 3.89 -9.89 21.13
C GLN A 146 5.07 -10.71 20.55
N GLN A 147 4.89 -11.32 19.38
CA GLN A 147 5.91 -12.16 18.72
C GLN A 147 6.91 -11.33 17.91
N PHE A 148 7.65 -10.42 18.57
CA PHE A 148 8.58 -9.49 17.91
C PHE A 148 9.71 -10.16 17.14
N SER A 149 10.24 -11.29 17.62
CA SER A 149 11.24 -12.07 16.88
C SER A 149 10.75 -12.45 15.48
N ARG A 150 9.50 -12.91 15.36
CA ARG A 150 8.87 -13.25 14.08
C ARG A 150 8.55 -12.03 13.22
N ILE A 151 8.14 -10.92 13.84
CA ILE A 151 7.88 -9.68 13.11
C ILE A 151 9.16 -9.22 12.40
N ARG A 152 10.31 -9.28 13.09
CA ARG A 152 11.62 -8.90 12.52
C ARG A 152 11.98 -9.68 11.25
N GLU A 153 11.54 -10.93 11.13
CA GLU A 153 11.80 -11.77 9.95
C GLU A 153 11.00 -11.35 8.71
N ILE A 154 9.90 -10.59 8.88
CA ILE A 154 8.92 -10.34 7.81
C ILE A 154 8.69 -8.86 7.50
N VAL A 155 9.30 -7.93 8.23
CA VAL A 155 9.20 -6.48 7.96
C VAL A 155 10.59 -5.85 7.82
N PRO A 156 10.73 -4.73 7.09
CA PRO A 156 11.98 -3.97 7.05
C PRO A 156 12.40 -3.49 8.45
N ASP A 157 13.71 -3.34 8.68
CA ASP A 157 14.25 -2.89 9.98
C ASP A 157 13.64 -1.56 10.46
N SER A 158 13.37 -0.61 9.56
CA SER A 158 12.72 0.66 9.91
C SER A 158 11.30 0.46 10.44
N THR A 159 10.52 -0.45 9.82
CA THR A 159 9.19 -0.83 10.29
C THR A 159 9.30 -1.57 11.62
N PHE A 160 10.26 -2.49 11.76
CA PHE A 160 10.48 -3.22 13.00
C PHE A 160 10.78 -2.28 14.17
N ALA A 161 11.72 -1.33 14.00
CA ALA A 161 12.08 -0.35 15.01
C ALA A 161 10.90 0.53 15.45
N HIS A 162 10.06 0.95 14.49
CA HIS A 162 8.83 1.69 14.81
C HIS A 162 7.86 0.81 15.62
N LEU A 163 7.64 -0.43 15.18
CA LEU A 163 6.75 -1.35 15.88
C LEU A 163 7.24 -1.66 17.30
N GLU A 164 8.55 -1.83 17.48
CA GLU A 164 9.16 -2.12 18.78
C GLU A 164 9.01 -0.95 19.74
N THR A 165 9.28 0.28 19.27
CA THR A 165 9.15 1.51 20.06
C THR A 165 7.73 1.77 20.53
N HIS A 166 6.73 1.52 19.67
CA HIS A 166 5.35 1.98 19.92
C HIS A 166 4.38 0.87 20.38
N TYR A 167 4.70 -0.41 20.15
CA TYR A 167 3.74 -1.51 20.35
C TYR A 167 4.30 -2.70 21.13
N ARG A 168 5.57 -2.68 21.52
CA ARG A 168 6.10 -3.67 22.46
C ARG A 168 5.58 -3.32 23.84
N ALA A 169 4.93 -4.26 24.50
CA ALA A 169 4.60 -4.09 25.90
C ALA A 169 5.91 -3.95 26.69
N SER A 170 6.07 -2.85 27.42
CA SER A 170 7.07 -2.80 28.48
C SER A 170 6.73 -3.91 29.47
N ALA A 171 7.70 -4.76 29.81
CA ALA A 171 7.54 -5.60 30.98
C ALA A 171 7.36 -4.66 32.16
N GLU A 172 6.14 -4.55 32.70
CA GLU A 172 5.97 -4.04 34.05
C GLU A 172 6.81 -4.95 34.94
N VAL A 173 7.85 -4.35 35.51
CA VAL A 173 8.65 -4.94 36.57
C VAL A 173 7.69 -5.19 37.72
N ALA A 174 7.32 -6.46 37.92
CA ALA A 174 6.71 -6.94 39.15
C ALA A 174 7.72 -6.85 40.31
#